data_AF-A0A1V4Z4T0-F1
#
_entry.id   AF-A0A1V4Z4T0-F1
#
_cell.length_a   1.000
_cell.length_b   1.000
_cell.length_c   1.000
_cell.angle_alpha   90.00
_cell.angle_beta   90.00
_cell.angle_gamma   90.00
#
_symmetry.space_group_name_H-M   'P 1'
#
loop_
_entity.id
_entity.type
_entity.pdbx_description
1 polymer ?
#
loop_
_entity_poly.entity_id
_entity_poly.type
_entity_poly.pdbx_seq_one_letter_code
_entity_poly.pdbx_strand_id
1 'polypeptide(L)'
;MSEATVEEIAGFISGNVKRKQVLDVLDKNGSKTSGDLRKLTRMPEIILEKVLRDMAENGVITEQDGSFTLTENGKKAASLLPKKSNAGGVRAFDSNIRREI
;
A
#
# COMPACT_ATOMS: atom_id res chain seq x y z
N MET A 1 0.13 20.23 18.02
CA MET A 1 0.24 19.34 16.85
C MET A 1 0.00 17.94 17.36
N SER A 2 -1.19 17.40 17.15
CA SER A 2 -1.50 16.01 17.52
C SER A 2 -0.64 15.11 16.64
N GLU A 3 0.27 14.36 17.25
CA GLU A 3 0.90 13.21 16.58
C GLU A 3 -0.23 12.26 16.19
N ALA A 4 -0.51 12.16 14.89
CA ALA A 4 -1.44 11.14 14.40
C ALA A 4 -0.93 9.79 14.87
N THR A 5 -1.77 9.01 15.57
CA THR A 5 -1.31 7.73 16.10
C THR A 5 -1.08 6.75 14.96
N VAL A 6 -0.24 5.74 15.20
CA VAL A 6 0.06 4.72 14.19
C VAL A 6 -1.23 4.01 13.71
N GLU A 7 -2.25 3.88 14.57
CA GLU A 7 -3.55 3.32 14.17
C GLU A 7 -4.33 4.25 13.25
N GLU A 8 -4.31 5.57 13.48
CA GLU A 8 -4.97 6.55 12.61
C GLU A 8 -4.34 6.55 11.22
N ILE A 9 -3.01 6.46 11.16
CA ILE A 9 -2.26 6.33 9.90
C ILE A 9 -2.64 5.02 9.19
N ALA A 10 -2.70 3.90 9.92
CA ALA A 10 -3.12 2.63 9.35
C ALA A 10 -4.57 2.69 8.82
N GLY A 11 -5.48 3.31 9.57
CA GLY A 11 -6.85 3.61 9.14
C GLY A 11 -6.90 4.43 7.85
N PHE A 12 -6.13 5.51 7.79
CA PHE A 12 -6.04 6.39 6.63
C PHE A 12 -5.53 5.68 5.36
N ILE A 13 -4.54 4.80 5.51
CA ILE A 13 -4.00 3.98 4.41
C ILE A 13 -5.03 2.93 3.98
N SER A 14 -5.64 2.22 4.93
CA SER A 14 -6.63 1.17 4.64
C SER A 14 -7.90 1.70 3.97
N GLY A 15 -8.27 2.96 4.26
CA GLY A 15 -9.44 3.61 3.65
C GLY A 15 -9.30 3.90 2.15
N ASN A 16 -8.10 3.79 1.57
CA ASN A 16 -7.89 4.02 0.15
C ASN A 16 -6.97 2.96 -0.49
N VAL A 17 -7.53 2.18 -1.42
CA VAL A 17 -6.82 1.12 -2.15
C VAL A 17 -5.54 1.62 -2.82
N LYS A 18 -5.54 2.86 -3.34
CA LYS A 18 -4.37 3.46 -4.01
C LYS A 18 -3.24 3.77 -3.03
N ARG A 19 -3.58 4.27 -1.83
CA ARG A 19 -2.60 4.50 -0.75
C ARG A 19 -1.97 3.18 -0.31
N LYS A 20 -2.80 2.13 -0.16
CA LYS A 20 -2.31 0.79 0.14
C LYS A 20 -1.38 0.25 -0.95
N GLN A 21 -1.69 0.47 -2.24
CA GLN A 21 -0.81 0.05 -3.34
C GLN A 21 0.55 0.75 -3.30
N VAL A 22 0.58 2.07 -3.09
CA VAL A 22 1.82 2.83 -2.97
C VAL A 22 2.63 2.34 -1.77
N LEU A 23 1.97 2.13 -0.63
CA LEU A 23 2.57 1.57 0.58
C LEU A 23 3.18 0.18 0.33
N ASP A 24 2.43 -0.73 -0.29
CA ASP A 24 2.90 -2.09 -0.59
C ASP A 24 4.13 -2.07 -1.54
N VAL A 25 4.16 -1.13 -2.50
CA VAL A 25 5.30 -0.98 -3.42
C VAL A 25 6.53 -0.45 -2.69
N LEU A 26 6.38 0.53 -1.80
CA LEU A 26 7.48 1.09 -1.02
C LEU A 26 7.95 0.13 0.09
N ASP A 27 7.05 -0.64 0.71
CA ASP A 27 7.40 -1.66 1.72
C ASP A 27 8.21 -2.80 1.08
N LYS A 28 7.88 -3.19 -0.17
CA LYS A 28 8.59 -4.25 -0.90
C LYS A 28 9.89 -3.80 -1.54
N ASN A 29 9.92 -2.61 -2.13
CA ASN A 29 11.04 -2.16 -2.96
C ASN A 29 11.91 -1.08 -2.29
N GLY A 30 11.50 -0.58 -1.12
CA GLY A 30 12.16 0.52 -0.44
C GLY A 30 11.91 1.86 -1.13
N SER A 31 13.00 2.57 -1.41
CA SER A 31 12.99 3.90 -2.04
C SER A 31 12.67 3.80 -3.55
N LYS A 32 11.69 4.58 -4.03
CA LYS A 32 11.33 4.64 -5.46
C LYS A 32 10.95 6.04 -5.91
N THR A 33 11.27 6.37 -7.14
CA THR A 33 10.88 7.63 -7.79
C THR A 33 9.39 7.65 -8.13
N SER A 34 8.81 8.84 -8.31
CA SER A 34 7.41 8.99 -8.77
C SER A 34 7.16 8.25 -10.10
N GLY A 35 8.12 8.29 -11.02
CA GLY A 35 8.04 7.60 -12.30
C GLY A 35 7.95 6.08 -12.16
N ASP A 36 8.73 5.49 -11.26
CA ASP A 36 8.68 4.05 -10.99
C ASP A 36 7.40 3.66 -10.25
N LEU A 37 6.98 4.46 -9.26
CA LEU A 37 5.72 4.27 -8.57
C LEU A 37 4.55 4.28 -9.54
N ARG A 38 4.55 5.20 -10.51
CA ARG A 38 3.51 5.27 -11.55
C ARG A 38 3.42 3.98 -12.37
N LYS A 39 4.57 3.43 -12.79
CA LYS A 39 4.64 2.17 -13.55
C LYS A 39 4.19 0.96 -12.73
N LEU A 40 4.63 0.88 -11.48
CA LEU A 40 4.36 -0.25 -10.59
C LEU A 40 2.91 -0.26 -10.10
N THR A 41 2.37 0.90 -9.75
CA THR A 41 0.98 1.05 -9.29
C THR A 41 -0.03 1.17 -10.42
N ARG A 42 0.43 1.38 -11.66
CA ARG A 42 -0.38 1.63 -12.86
C ARG A 42 -1.38 2.78 -12.65
N MET A 43 -0.99 3.79 -11.88
CA MET A 43 -1.83 4.94 -11.60
C MET A 43 -1.57 6.09 -12.58
N PRO A 44 -2.61 6.89 -12.90
CA PRO A 44 -2.41 8.19 -13.53
C PRO A 44 -1.57 9.12 -12.66
N GLU A 45 -0.75 9.95 -13.30
CA GLU A 45 0.22 10.86 -12.65
C GLU A 45 -0.46 11.83 -11.68
N ILE A 46 -1.53 12.49 -12.11
CA ILE A 46 -2.33 13.41 -11.29
C ILE A 46 -2.83 12.73 -10.00
N ILE A 47 -3.24 11.46 -10.11
CA ILE A 47 -3.74 10.71 -8.95
C ILE A 47 -2.59 10.29 -8.05
N LEU A 48 -1.46 9.86 -8.63
CA LEU A 48 -0.27 9.49 -7.88
C LEU A 48 0.27 10.66 -7.08
N GLU A 49 0.41 11.84 -7.68
CA GLU A 49 0.87 13.05 -7.00
C GLU A 49 -0.04 13.41 -5.83
N LYS A 50 -1.35 13.38 -6.03
CA LYS A 50 -2.31 13.61 -4.95
C LYS A 50 -2.15 12.61 -3.81
N VAL A 51 -1.99 11.33 -4.14
CA VAL A 51 -1.78 10.26 -3.15
C VAL A 51 -0.45 10.42 -2.40
N LEU A 52 0.63 10.75 -3.10
CA LEU A 52 1.95 10.98 -2.49
C LEU A 52 1.90 12.18 -1.56
N ARG A 53 1.29 13.28 -2.00
CA ARG A 53 1.11 14.47 -1.19
C ARG A 53 0.29 14.18 0.07
N ASP A 54 -0.87 13.54 -0.07
CA ASP A 54 -1.71 13.09 1.03
C ASP A 54 -0.91 12.24 2.04
N MET A 55 -0.10 11.30 1.55
CA MET A 55 0.71 10.42 2.40
C MET A 55 1.90 11.14 3.06
N ALA A 56 2.48 12.14 2.40
CA ALA A 56 3.55 12.95 2.95
C ALA A 56 3.04 13.90 4.04
N GLU A 57 1.89 14.54 3.82
CA GLU A 57 1.22 15.41 4.80
C GLU A 57 0.81 14.64 6.07
N ASN A 58 0.45 13.36 5.93
CA ASN A 58 0.15 12.47 7.07
C ASN A 58 1.40 11.79 7.67
N GLY A 59 2.61 12.15 7.22
CA GLY A 59 3.86 11.62 7.76
C GLY A 59 4.10 10.13 7.50
N VAL A 60 3.46 9.55 6.47
CA VAL A 60 3.60 8.13 6.09
C VAL A 60 4.83 7.92 5.20
N ILE A 61 5.06 8.87 4.29
CA ILE A 61 6.19 8.85 3.37
C ILE A 61 7.00 10.15 3.49
N THR A 62 8.27 10.07 3.10
CA THR A 62 9.15 11.22 2.97
C THR A 62 9.80 11.18 1.60
N GLU A 63 10.01 12.34 1.01
CA GLU A 63 10.75 12.51 -0.23
C GLU A 63 12.20 12.84 0.09
N GLN A 64 13.13 12.06 -0.43
CA GLN A 64 14.58 12.27 -0.34
C GLN A 64 15.17 12.09 -1.73
N ASP A 65 15.88 13.11 -2.21
CA ASP A 65 16.59 13.11 -3.50
C ASP A 65 15.71 12.67 -4.69
N GLY A 66 14.45 13.15 -4.73
CA GLY A 66 13.48 12.81 -5.78
C GLY A 66 12.94 11.37 -5.72
N SER A 67 13.22 10.66 -4.64
CA SER A 67 12.70 9.33 -4.35
C SER A 67 11.83 9.34 -3.09
N PHE A 68 10.73 8.60 -3.12
CA PHE A 68 9.81 8.45 -2.00
C PHE A 68 10.18 7.21 -1.20
N THR A 69 10.17 7.36 0.12
CA THR A 69 10.52 6.31 1.09
C THR A 69 9.53 6.33 2.26
N LEU A 70 9.28 5.18 2.87
CA LEU A 70 8.43 5.08 4.07
C LEU A 70 9.14 5.63 5.29
N THR A 71 8.46 6.47 6.06
CA THR A 71 8.90 6.93 7.37
C THR A 71 8.82 5.78 8.39
N GLU A 72 9.40 5.96 9.58
CA GLU A 72 9.24 4.98 10.66
C GLU A 72 7.77 4.75 11.03
N ASN A 73 6.97 5.81 11.08
CA ASN A 73 5.54 5.73 11.35
C ASN A 73 4.80 4.99 10.23
N GLY A 74 5.15 5.26 8.97
CA GLY A 74 4.61 4.53 7.81
C GLY A 74 4.95 3.05 7.83
N LYS A 75 6.16 2.67 8.24
CA LYS A 75 6.57 1.26 8.40
C LYS A 75 5.81 0.57 9.54
N LYS A 76 5.64 1.24 10.67
CA LYS A 76 4.84 0.72 11.80
C LYS A 76 3.39 0.54 11.39
N ALA A 77 2.79 1.50 10.70
CA ALA A 77 1.43 1.39 10.17
C ALA A 77 1.31 0.26 9.13
N ALA A 78 2.30 0.10 8.24
CA ALA A 78 2.36 -1.00 7.29
C ALA A 78 2.43 -2.37 7.97
N SER A 79 3.06 -2.46 9.15
CA SER A 79 3.12 -3.70 9.93
C SER A 79 1.81 -4.05 10.63
N LEU A 80 0.98 -3.05 10.97
CA LEU A 80 -0.36 -3.25 11.52
C LEU A 80 -1.37 -3.66 10.45
N LEU A 81 -1.14 -3.24 9.20
CA LEU A 81 -2.00 -3.61 8.10
C LEU A 81 -1.75 -5.07 7.70
N PRO A 82 -2.80 -5.87 7.46
CA PRO A 82 -2.61 -7.21 6.93
C PRO A 82 -1.95 -7.09 5.55
N LYS A 83 -0.67 -7.48 5.51
CA LYS A 83 0.06 -7.64 4.25
C LYS A 83 -0.75 -8.65 3.44
N LYS A 84 -1.03 -8.32 2.17
CA LYS A 84 -1.50 -9.33 1.20
C LYS A 84 -0.35 -10.33 0.98
N SER A 85 -0.04 -11.14 1.99
CA SER A 85 0.32 -12.53 1.77
C SER A 85 -0.92 -13.19 1.19
N ASN A 86 -0.72 -14.15 0.31
CA ASN A 86 -1.76 -14.74 -0.50
C ASN A 86 -2.86 -15.38 0.37
N ALA A 87 -3.89 -14.63 0.75
CA ALA A 87 -5.22 -15.19 0.92
C ALA A 87 -5.85 -15.38 -0.48
N GLY A 88 -5.08 -15.98 -1.39
CA GLY A 88 -5.61 -16.82 -2.44
C GLY A 88 -6.14 -18.08 -1.79
N GLY A 89 -7.21 -17.94 -1.00
CA GLY A 89 -8.16 -19.01 -0.80
C GLY A 89 -8.91 -19.15 -2.12
N VAL A 90 -8.23 -19.68 -3.14
CA VAL A 90 -8.90 -20.40 -4.21
C VAL A 90 -9.65 -21.49 -3.46
N ARG A 91 -10.94 -21.26 -3.16
CA ARG A 91 -11.88 -22.38 -3.15
C ARG A 91 -11.79 -22.92 -4.56
N ALA A 92 -10.85 -23.84 -4.76
CA ALA A 92 -10.94 -24.80 -5.83
C ALA A 92 -12.31 -25.41 -5.57
N PHE A 93 -13.30 -25.00 -6.37
CA PHE A 93 -14.51 -25.78 -6.52
C PHE A 93 -13.99 -27.14 -6.96
N ASP A 94 -13.94 -28.05 -5.99
CA ASP A 94 -13.53 -29.42 -6.15
C ASP A 94 -14.45 -29.98 -7.24
N SER A 95 -13.95 -30.02 -8.47
CA SER A 95 -14.63 -30.59 -9.63
C SER A 95 -14.56 -32.11 -9.53
N ASN A 96 -15.02 -32.64 -8.40
CA ASN A 96 -15.26 -34.03 -8.09
C ASN A 96 -16.76 -34.25 -7.85
N ILE A 97 -17.62 -33.70 -8.72
CA ILE A 97 -18.91 -34.33 -8.97
C ILE A 97 -18.59 -35.63 -9.71
N ARG A 98 -18.36 -36.65 -8.89
CA ARG A 98 -18.31 -38.04 -9.31
C ARG A 98 -19.59 -38.33 -10.10
N ARG A 99 -19.40 -38.79 -11.33
CA ARG A 99 -20.31 -39.73 -11.98
C ARG A 99 -20.61 -40.87 -11.01
N GLU A 100 -21.91 -41.14 -10.86
CA GLU A 100 -22.62 -42.32 -10.34
C GLU A 100 -23.90 -41.73 -9.73
N ILE A 101 -25.12 -41.96 -10.26
CA ILE A 101 -25.75 -43.21 -10.71
C ILE A 101 -26.64 -42.92 -11.93
#